data_AF-A0A6B2LSK7-F1
#
_entry.id   AF-A0A6B2LSK7-F1
#
_cell.length_a   1.000
_cell.length_b   1.000
_cell.length_c   1.000
_cell.angle_alpha   90.00
_cell.angle_beta   90.00
_cell.angle_gamma   90.00
#
_symmetry.space_group_name_H-M   'P 1'
#
loop_
_entity.id
_entity.type
_entity.pdbx_description
1 polymer ?
#
loop_
_entity_poly.entity_id
_entity_poly.type
_entity_poly.pdbx_seq_one_letter_code
_entity_poly.pdbx_strand_id
1 'polypeptide(L)'
;MVQVNSSLAVSCAVAITDNINIYTNNKRVKYARESVLEFLLVNHPLDCPICDQGGECDLQDITLVFGGDRGRFYENFKKSVDNFFCYNPFIKTIMTRCIHCTRCVR
;
A
#
# COMPACT_ATOMS: atom_id res chain seq x y z
N MET A 1 -7.28 0.40 -7.46
CA MET A 1 -7.33 0.51 -8.94
C MET A 1 -8.50 -0.28 -9.47
N VAL A 2 -9.26 0.32 -10.39
CA VAL A 2 -10.36 -0.30 -11.15
C VAL A 2 -10.26 0.12 -12.61
N GLN A 3 -10.79 -0.68 -13.52
CA GLN A 3 -10.90 -0.28 -14.92
C GLN A 3 -12.26 0.38 -15.13
N VAL A 4 -12.25 1.63 -15.59
CA VAL A 4 -13.43 2.42 -15.93
C VAL A 4 -13.46 2.52 -17.45
N ASN A 5 -14.45 1.89 -18.07
CA ASN A 5 -14.54 1.73 -19.52
C ASN A 5 -13.25 1.11 -20.09
N SER A 6 -12.37 1.92 -20.69
CA SER A 6 -11.10 1.50 -21.31
C SER A 6 -9.84 1.89 -20.52
N SER A 7 -9.94 2.72 -19.48
CA SER A 7 -8.80 3.25 -18.72
C SER A 7 -8.71 2.69 -17.30
N LEU A 8 -7.50 2.68 -16.74
CA LEU A 8 -7.29 2.37 -15.32
C LEU A 8 -7.44 3.66 -14.51
N ALA A 9 -8.26 3.61 -13.47
CA ALA A 9 -8.51 4.76 -12.62
C ALA A 9 -8.50 4.39 -11.13
N VAL A 10 -8.34 5.41 -10.29
CA VAL A 10 -8.35 5.28 -8.83
C VAL A 10 -9.78 5.36 -8.34
N SER A 11 -10.32 4.24 -7.83
CA SER A 11 -11.73 4.14 -7.44
C SER A 11 -12.18 5.16 -6.40
N CYS A 12 -11.29 5.61 -5.50
CA CYS A 12 -11.66 6.57 -4.45
C CYS A 12 -11.77 8.03 -4.92
N ALA A 13 -11.33 8.35 -6.14
CA ALA A 13 -11.32 9.72 -6.66
C ALA A 13 -12.15 9.90 -7.95
N VAL A 14 -12.63 8.80 -8.54
CA VAL A 14 -13.44 8.84 -9.75
C VAL A 14 -14.89 9.16 -9.40
N ALA A 15 -15.44 10.20 -10.04
CA ALA A 15 -16.87 10.51 -9.94
C ALA A 15 -17.71 9.51 -10.75
N ILE A 16 -18.88 9.16 -10.23
CA ILE A 16 -19.84 8.29 -10.91
C ILE A 16 -20.63 9.15 -11.90
N THR A 17 -20.65 8.75 -13.17
CA THR A 17 -21.46 9.36 -14.23
C THR A 17 -22.34 8.30 -14.88
N ASP A 18 -23.39 8.73 -15.58
CA ASP A 18 -24.27 7.83 -16.29
C ASP A 18 -23.50 6.99 -17.33
N ASN A 19 -23.88 5.71 -17.46
CA ASN A 19 -23.29 4.73 -18.37
C ASN A 19 -21.81 4.38 -18.12
N ILE A 20 -21.27 4.54 -16.90
CA ILE A 20 -19.95 4.01 -16.55
C ILE A 20 -20.01 2.49 -16.35
N ASN A 21 -19.10 1.77 -17.01
CA ASN A 21 -18.83 0.35 -16.75
C ASN A 21 -17.57 0.18 -15.91
N ILE A 22 -17.70 -0.45 -14.74
CA ILE A 22 -16.60 -0.70 -13.81
C ILE A 22 -16.23 -2.17 -13.82
N TYR A 23 -14.98 -2.46 -14.17
CA TYR A 23 -14.42 -3.81 -14.07
C TYR A 23 -13.38 -3.85 -12.95
N THR A 24 -13.59 -4.77 -12.01
CA THR A 24 -12.76 -4.91 -10.81
C THR A 24 -11.81 -6.11 -10.86
N ASN A 25 -12.11 -7.12 -11.68
CA ASN A 25 -11.43 -8.42 -11.68
C ASN A 25 -10.74 -8.76 -13.02
N ASN A 26 -10.53 -7.77 -13.90
CA ASN A 26 -9.81 -7.98 -15.16
C ASN A 26 -8.30 -8.18 -14.92
N LYS A 27 -7.63 -8.91 -15.82
CA LYS A 27 -6.17 -9.15 -15.78
C LYS A 27 -5.38 -7.84 -15.61
N ARG A 28 -5.78 -6.79 -16.33
CA ARG A 28 -5.15 -5.47 -16.26
C ARG A 28 -5.27 -4.82 -14.87
N VAL A 29 -6.39 -5.01 -14.18
CA VAL A 29 -6.62 -4.49 -12.83
C VAL A 29 -5.80 -5.28 -11.81
N LYS A 30 -5.74 -6.60 -11.94
CA LYS A 30 -4.93 -7.46 -11.08
C LYS A 30 -3.45 -7.07 -11.16
N TYR A 31 -2.91 -6.95 -12.38
CA TYR A 31 -1.52 -6.52 -12.60
C TYR A 31 -1.23 -5.13 -12.01
N ALA A 32 -2.17 -4.19 -12.15
CA ALA A 32 -2.02 -2.86 -11.57
C ALA A 32 -1.99 -2.88 -10.03
N ARG A 33 -2.78 -3.75 -9.38
CA ARG A 33 -2.76 -3.91 -7.92
C ARG A 33 -1.45 -4.54 -7.45
N GLU A 34 -1.02 -5.62 -8.10
CA GLU A 34 0.26 -6.28 -7.81
C GLU A 34 1.44 -5.30 -7.93
N SER A 35 1.46 -4.49 -8.99
CA SER A 35 2.53 -3.49 -9.21
C SER A 35 2.57 -2.42 -8.12
N VAL A 36 1.42 -1.88 -7.73
CA VAL A 36 1.34 -0.87 -6.65
C VAL A 36 1.80 -1.46 -5.32
N LEU A 37 1.37 -2.68 -5.00
CA LEU A 37 1.77 -3.35 -3.76
C LEU A 37 3.27 -3.64 -3.74
N GLU A 38 3.85 -4.04 -4.88
CA GLU A 38 5.29 -4.19 -4.99
C GLU A 38 6.01 -2.88 -4.65
N PHE A 39 5.60 -1.74 -5.23
CA PHE A 39 6.20 -0.43 -4.92
C PHE A 39 6.06 -0.01 -3.45
N LEU A 40 4.94 -0.33 -2.81
CA LEU A 40 4.76 -0.08 -1.39
C LEU A 40 5.74 -0.90 -0.54
N LEU A 41 6.00 -2.15 -0.94
CA LEU A 41 6.87 -3.07 -0.22
C LEU A 41 8.38 -2.88 -0.50
N VAL A 42 8.75 -2.26 -1.63
CA VAL A 42 10.16 -2.03 -2.02
C VAL A 42 10.96 -1.39 -0.86
N ASN A 43 10.42 -0.33 -0.28
CA ASN A 43 11.06 0.40 0.82
C ASN A 43 10.52 0.04 2.22
N HIS A 44 9.50 -0.83 2.30
CA HIS A 44 8.94 -1.22 3.59
C HIS A 44 9.88 -2.17 4.35
N PRO A 45 10.14 -1.95 5.65
CA PRO A 45 11.04 -2.80 6.44
C PRO A 45 10.41 -4.18 6.67
N LEU A 46 11.25 -5.19 6.90
CA LEU A 46 10.82 -6.56 7.26
C LEU A 46 10.57 -6.68 8.76
N ASP A 47 9.78 -5.74 9.29
CA ASP A 47 9.57 -5.56 10.73
C ASP A 47 8.38 -6.35 11.27
N CYS A 48 7.68 -7.14 10.45
CA CYS A 48 6.45 -7.82 10.86
C CYS A 48 6.54 -8.57 12.21
N PRO A 49 7.64 -9.26 12.57
CA PRO A 49 7.76 -9.94 13.87
C PRO A 49 7.84 -9.00 15.09
N ILE A 50 8.26 -7.75 14.89
CA ILE A 50 8.42 -6.72 15.92
C ILE A 50 7.44 -5.56 15.74
N CYS A 51 6.49 -5.72 14.82
CA CYS A 51 5.48 -4.72 14.54
C CYS A 51 4.26 -4.99 15.40
N ASP A 52 3.84 -3.99 16.17
CA ASP A 52 2.67 -4.11 17.04
C ASP A 52 1.37 -4.35 16.24
N GLN A 53 1.34 -3.93 14.96
CA GLN A 53 0.23 -4.18 14.03
C GLN A 53 0.33 -5.54 13.31
N GLY A 54 1.32 -6.38 13.63
CA GLY A 54 1.46 -7.70 13.03
C GLY A 54 0.21 -8.56 13.28
N GLY A 55 -0.44 -9.04 12.22
CA GLY A 55 -1.68 -9.82 12.30
C GLY A 55 -2.99 -9.02 12.13
N GLU A 56 -2.95 -7.70 12.28
CA GLU A 56 -4.09 -6.79 12.00
C GLU A 56 -3.72 -5.71 10.96
N CYS A 57 -2.62 -5.93 10.23
CA CYS A 57 -2.10 -4.96 9.28
C CYS A 57 -2.81 -5.06 7.93
N ASP A 58 -3.56 -4.01 7.55
CA ASP A 58 -4.17 -3.86 6.22
C ASP A 58 -3.18 -4.15 5.08
N LEU A 59 -1.93 -3.69 5.20
CA LEU A 59 -0.92 -3.90 4.17
C LEU A 59 -0.59 -5.39 4.02
N GLN A 60 -0.49 -6.12 5.13
CA GLN A 60 -0.23 -7.56 5.11
C GLN A 60 -1.38 -8.30 4.43
N ASP A 61 -2.62 -8.03 4.82
CA ASP A 61 -3.80 -8.71 4.27
C ASP A 61 -4.00 -8.44 2.78
N ILE A 62 -3.86 -7.17 2.36
CA ILE A 62 -3.99 -6.79 0.95
C ILE A 62 -2.87 -7.41 0.12
N THR A 63 -1.65 -7.51 0.65
CA THR A 63 -0.54 -8.16 -0.06
C THR A 63 -0.75 -9.67 -0.20
N LEU A 64 -1.35 -10.33 0.80
CA LEU A 64 -1.68 -11.75 0.72
C LEU A 64 -2.75 -12.03 -0.34
N VAL A 65 -3.78 -11.17 -0.43
CA VAL A 65 -4.93 -11.39 -1.33
C VAL A 65 -4.66 -10.91 -2.76
N PHE A 66 -3.98 -9.77 -2.93
CA PHE A 66 -3.82 -9.09 -4.23
C PHE A 66 -2.37 -8.86 -4.64
N GLY A 67 -1.39 -9.17 -3.78
CA GLY A 67 0.02 -9.00 -4.07
C GLY A 67 0.60 -10.15 -4.88
N GLY A 68 1.85 -9.96 -5.32
CA GLY A 68 2.64 -11.04 -5.91
C GLY A 68 3.22 -11.95 -4.81
N ASP A 69 3.51 -13.21 -5.18
CA ASP A 69 4.11 -14.22 -4.30
C ASP A 69 5.51 -13.82 -3.81
N ARG A 70 6.25 -13.01 -4.60
CA ARG A 70 7.66 -12.68 -4.34
C ARG A 70 7.98 -11.25 -4.77
N GLY A 71 8.78 -10.57 -3.97
CA GLY A 71 9.38 -9.29 -4.37
C GLY A 71 10.54 -9.51 -5.34
N ARG A 72 10.68 -8.63 -6.34
CA ARG A 72 11.82 -8.64 -7.28
C ARG A 72 12.97 -7.75 -6.83
N PHE A 73 12.78 -7.00 -5.75
CA PHE A 73 13.73 -6.02 -5.26
C PHE A 73 14.72 -6.68 -4.30
N TYR A 74 15.96 -6.87 -4.77
CA TYR A 74 17.06 -7.48 -4.02
C TYR A 74 18.14 -6.48 -3.62
N GLU A 75 17.91 -5.17 -3.79
CA GLU A 75 18.89 -4.18 -3.36
C GLU A 75 19.00 -4.14 -1.83
N ASN A 76 20.24 -4.06 -1.36
CA ASN A 76 20.57 -4.16 0.07
C ASN A 76 20.16 -2.90 0.86
N PHE A 77 19.90 -1.78 0.20
CA PHE A 77 19.60 -0.50 0.84
C PHE A 77 18.13 -0.15 0.67
N LYS A 78 17.31 -0.56 1.65
CA LYS A 78 15.95 -0.02 1.79
C LYS A 78 16.03 1.38 2.37
N LYS A 79 15.16 2.28 1.91
CA LYS A 79 15.05 3.62 2.48
C LYS A 79 14.69 3.52 3.96
N SER A 80 15.57 4.03 4.82
CA SER A 80 15.25 4.31 6.21
C SER A 80 14.85 5.78 6.35
N VAL A 81 13.99 6.05 7.33
CA VAL A 81 13.54 7.39 7.68
C VAL A 81 13.78 7.53 9.17
N ASP A 82 14.41 8.62 9.57
CA ASP A 82 14.63 8.90 10.98
C ASP A 82 13.30 9.03 11.70
N ASN A 83 13.22 8.41 12.87
CA ASN A 83 12.03 8.51 13.68
C ASN A 83 11.90 9.93 14.19
N PHE A 84 10.77 10.55 13.89
CA PHE A 84 10.42 11.82 14.50
C PHE A 84 10.10 11.56 15.97
N PHE A 85 10.91 12.14 16.87
CA PHE A 85 10.58 12.19 18.29
C PHE A 85 9.37 13.11 18.49
N CYS A 86 8.18 12.54 18.40
CA CYS A 86 6.99 13.21 18.90
C CYS A 86 7.12 13.31 20.43
N TYR A 87 6.96 14.51 20.99
CA TYR A 87 6.96 14.74 22.44
C TYR A 87 5.74 14.10 23.17
N ASN A 88 4.93 13.32 22.45
CA ASN A 88 3.70 12.72 22.94
C ASN A 88 3.96 11.29 23.47
N PRO A 89 3.66 10.99 24.75
CA PRO A 89 3.88 9.66 25.33
C PRO A 89 2.90 8.57 24.85
N PHE A 90 1.80 8.93 24.18
CA PHE A 90 0.76 7.97 23.80
C PHE A 90 1.00 7.28 22.46
N ILE A 91 1.75 7.90 21.54
CA ILE A 91 1.90 7.42 20.16
C ILE A 91 3.37 7.13 19.87
N LYS A 92 3.70 5.84 19.72
CA LYS A 92 5.01 5.39 19.28
C LYS A 92 5.11 5.49 17.75
N THR A 93 6.03 6.32 17.26
CA THR A 93 6.23 6.57 15.83
C THR A 93 7.42 5.79 15.29
N ILE A 94 7.18 4.94 14.29
CA ILE A 94 8.23 4.25 13.52
C ILE A 94 8.04 4.62 12.05
N MET A 95 8.77 5.64 11.60
CA MET A 95 8.53 6.28 10.30
C MET A 95 9.02 5.45 9.11
N THR A 96 9.94 4.52 9.34
CA THR A 96 10.37 3.53 8.34
C THR A 96 9.22 2.64 7.85
N ARG A 97 8.20 2.40 8.69
CA ARG A 97 7.01 1.61 8.33
C ARG A 97 5.96 2.42 7.58
N CYS A 98 6.10 3.75 7.50
CA CYS A 98 5.12 4.63 6.88
C CYS A 98 5.08 4.46 5.35
N ILE A 99 3.89 4.24 4.81
CA ILE A 99 3.65 4.16 3.35
C ILE A 99 3.20 5.49 2.72
N HIS A 100 3.31 6.59 3.47
CA HIS A 100 2.90 7.94 3.03
C HIS A 100 1.44 8.03 2.53
N CYS A 101 0.51 7.31 3.18
CA CYS A 101 -0.91 7.35 2.84
C CYS A 101 -1.61 8.67 3.20
N THR A 102 -0.97 9.56 3.96
CA THR A 102 -1.47 10.86 4.43
C THR A 102 -2.71 10.81 5.35
N ARG A 103 -3.14 9.62 5.81
CA ARG A 103 -4.32 9.47 6.70
C ARG A 103 -4.17 10.19 8.04
N CYS A 104 -2.95 10.32 8.57
CA CYS A 104 -2.70 10.96 9.87
C CYS A 104 -2.65 12.50 9.83
N VAL A 105 -2.51 13.10 8.65
CA VAL A 105 -2.41 14.57 8.48
C VAL A 105 -3.74 15.19 8.09
N ARG A 106 -4.67 14.38 7.57
CA ARG A 106 -6.05 14.77 7.26
C ARG A 106 -6.92 14.66 8.50
#